data_AF-A0A0C9VX63-F1
#
_entry.id   AF-A0A0C9VX63-F1
#
_cell.length_a   1.000
_cell.length_b   1.000
_cell.length_c   1.000
_cell.angle_alpha   90.00
_cell.angle_beta   90.00
_cell.angle_gamma   90.00
#
_symmetry.space_group_name_H-M   'P 1'
#
loop_
_entity.id
_entity.type
_entity.pdbx_description
1 polymer ?
#
loop_
_entity_poly.entity_id
_entity_poly.type
_entity_poly.pdbx_seq_one_letter_code
_entity_poly.pdbx_strand_id
1 'polypeptide(L)' 'MASIVSPFRRGYRYLQYLAHEQPVIFFACAMGITGPVLALSVPSIRQKYFGYIPAEPVPTTYPVPKRPRRPVQGYEDE' A
#
# COMPACT_ATOMS: atom_id res chain seq x y z
N MET A 1 18.43 36.53 3.15
CA MET A 1 17.53 35.37 3.39
C MET A 1 16.70 34.93 2.16
N ALA A 2 17.14 35.18 0.92
CA ALA A 2 16.35 34.80 -0.29
C ALA A 2 16.87 33.53 -1.02
N SER A 3 18.02 32.97 -0.59
CA SER A 3 18.71 31.91 -1.33
C SER A 3 17.98 30.55 -1.27
N ILE A 4 17.40 30.18 -0.12
CA ILE A 4 16.82 28.85 0.12
C ILE A 4 15.56 28.58 -0.74
N VAL A 5 14.78 29.60 -1.08
CA VAL A 5 13.52 29.45 -1.84
C VAL A 5 13.73 29.61 -3.36
N SER A 6 14.89 30.10 -3.78
CA SER A 6 15.22 30.33 -5.18
C SER A 6 15.18 29.08 -6.09
N PRO A 7 15.65 27.88 -5.67
CA PRO A 7 15.53 26.67 -6.51
C PRO A 7 14.08 26.22 -6.67
N PHE A 8 13.22 26.37 -5.65
CA PHE A 8 11.80 25.98 -5.71
C PHE A 8 11.00 26.85 -6.68
N ARG A 9 11.28 28.15 -6.75
CA ARG A 9 10.64 29.05 -7.73
C ARG A 9 11.00 28.70 -9.17
N ARG A 10 12.26 28.31 -9.42
CA ARG A 10 12.70 27.84 -10.74
C ARG A 10 12.08 26.49 -11.09
N GLY A 11 11.99 25.58 -10.11
CA GLY A 11 11.35 24.28 -10.24
C GLY A 11 9.87 24.38 -10.64
N TYR A 12 9.08 25.24 -9.97
CA TYR A 12 7.65 25.39 -10.30
C TYR A 12 7.41 25.85 -11.75
N ARG A 13 8.15 26.87 -12.20
CA ARG A 13 8.07 27.35 -13.59
C ARG A 13 8.49 26.27 -14.60
N TYR A 14 9.50 25.46 -14.24
CA TYR A 14 9.95 24.36 -15.09
C TYR A 14 8.92 23.23 -15.18
N LEU A 15 8.29 22.85 -14.06
CA LEU A 15 7.20 21.86 -14.07
C LEU A 15 6.00 22.37 -14.89
N GLN A 16 5.67 23.67 -14.78
CA GLN A 16 4.63 24.30 -15.60
C GLN A 16 4.98 24.25 -17.10
N TYR A 17 6.23 24.53 -17.46
CA TYR A 17 6.72 24.41 -18.85
C TYR A 17 6.59 22.98 -19.36
N LEU A 18 7.07 21.99 -18.60
CA LEU A 18 6.96 20.56 -18.96
C LEU A 18 5.51 20.11 -19.13
N ALA A 19 4.59 20.61 -18.29
CA ALA A 19 3.18 20.29 -18.40
C ALA A 19 2.53 20.79 -19.71
N HIS A 20 3.03 21.89 -20.31
CA HIS A 20 2.48 22.45 -21.55
C HIS A 20 3.21 21.94 -22.81
N GLU A 21 4.54 21.90 -22.78
CA GLU A 21 5.36 21.52 -23.96
C GLU A 21 5.54 20.02 -24.10
N GLN A 22 5.59 19.29 -22.98
CA GLN A 22 5.81 17.83 -22.94
C GLN A 22 4.79 17.14 -22.03
N PRO A 23 3.48 17.29 -22.31
CA PRO A 23 2.42 16.83 -21.42
C PRO A 23 2.49 15.32 -21.16
N VAL A 24 2.82 14.53 -22.19
CA VAL A 24 2.87 13.07 -22.08
C VAL A 24 3.91 12.63 -21.04
N ILE A 25 5.12 13.19 -21.09
CA ILE A 25 6.20 12.83 -20.16
C ILE A 25 5.84 13.29 -18.74
N PHE A 26 5.36 14.53 -18.61
CA PHE A 26 5.02 15.11 -17.32
C PHE A 26 3.93 14.30 -16.60
N PHE A 27 2.80 14.04 -17.26
CA PHE A 27 1.69 13.32 -16.65
C PHE A 27 1.98 11.83 -16.47
N ALA A 28 2.76 11.20 -17.35
CA ALA A 28 3.21 9.81 -17.16
C ALA A 28 4.03 9.68 -15.86
N CYS A 29 5.01 10.56 -15.65
CA CYS A 29 5.79 10.57 -14.40
C CYS A 29 4.93 10.91 -13.18
N ALA A 30 4.04 11.90 -13.28
CA ALA A 30 3.17 12.29 -12.17
C ALA A 30 2.25 11.13 -11.74
N MET A 31 1.60 10.45 -12.69
CA MET A 31 0.78 9.27 -12.40
C MET A 31 1.63 8.10 -11.89
N GLY A 32 2.80 7.87 -12.49
CA GLY A 32 3.74 6.84 -12.04
C GLY A 32 4.21 7.03 -10.61
N ILE A 33 4.41 8.27 -10.15
CA ILE A 33 4.78 8.58 -8.75
C ILE A 33 3.56 8.50 -7.82
N THR A 34 2.37 8.86 -8.32
CA THR A 34 1.14 8.86 -7.52
C THR A 34 0.83 7.45 -6.99
N GLY A 35 1.04 6.40 -7.78
CA GLY A 35 0.81 5.02 -7.36
C GLY A 35 1.60 4.61 -6.09
N PRO A 36 2.95 4.64 -6.11
CA PRO A 36 3.77 4.33 -4.93
C PRO A 36 3.47 5.22 -3.73
N VAL A 37 3.23 6.52 -3.94
CA VAL A 37 2.88 7.46 -2.85
C VAL A 37 1.58 7.03 -2.16
N LEU A 38 0.55 6.68 -2.93
CA LEU A 38 -0.71 6.20 -2.38
C LEU A 38 -0.56 4.82 -1.73
N ALA A 39 0.20 3.91 -2.34
CA ALA A 39 0.43 2.57 -1.80
C ALA A 39 1.09 2.60 -0.41
N LEU A 40 1.95 3.58 -0.15
CA LEU A 40 2.63 3.75 1.15
C LEU A 40 1.80 4.56 2.16
N SER A 41 1.12 5.62 1.71
CA SER A 41 0.40 6.54 2.61
C SER A 41 -0.99 6.03 3.00
N VAL A 42 -1.76 5.51 2.04
CA VAL A 42 -3.17 5.15 2.24
C VAL A 42 -3.36 4.04 3.27
N PRO A 43 -2.60 2.93 3.30
CA PRO A 43 -2.82 1.86 4.29
C PRO A 43 -2.68 2.35 5.74
N SER A 44 -1.67 3.19 5.99
CA SER A 44 -1.41 3.78 7.32
C SER A 44 -2.57 4.66 7.77
N ILE A 45 -3.10 5.48 6.85
CA ILE A 45 -4.24 6.36 7.14
C ILE A 45 -5.51 5.53 7.37
N ARG A 46 -5.74 4.52 6.51
CA ARG A 46 -6.91 3.64 6.57
C ARG A 46 -7.00 2.86 7.88
N GLN A 47 -5.88 2.35 8.38
CA GLN A 47 -5.83 1.61 9.64
C GLN A 47 -5.99 2.53 10.86
N LYS A 48 -5.35 3.71 10.86
CA LYS A 48 -5.31 4.58 12.05
C LYS A 48 -6.55 5.46 12.22
N TYR A 49 -7.11 5.99 11.13
CA TYR A 49 -8.19 6.98 11.20
C TYR A 49 -9.55 6.40 10.84
N PHE A 50 -9.58 5.39 9.95
CA PHE A 50 -10.83 4.81 9.46
C PHE A 50 -11.17 3.45 10.11
N GLY A 51 -10.36 2.98 11.06
CA GLY A 51 -10.61 1.75 11.81
C GLY A 51 -10.64 0.49 10.96
N TYR A 52 -10.01 0.51 9.78
CA TYR A 52 -10.01 -0.64 8.89
C TYR A 52 -9.15 -1.77 9.45
N ILE A 53 -9.76 -2.95 9.61
CA ILE A 53 -9.09 -4.18 10.02
C ILE A 53 -8.92 -5.07 8.78
N PRO A 54 -7.70 -5.56 8.47
CA PRO A 54 -7.51 -6.49 7.37
C PRO A 54 -8.26 -7.79 7.64
N ALA A 55 -8.87 -8.36 6.60
CA ALA A 55 -9.52 -9.66 6.69
C ALA A 55 -8.50 -10.74 7.09
N GLU A 56 -8.97 -11.73 7.86
CA GLU A 56 -8.15 -12.88 8.21
C GLU A 56 -7.74 -13.65 6.94
N PRO A 57 -6.51 -14.18 6.90
CA PRO A 57 -6.03 -14.93 5.74
C PRO A 57 -6.82 -16.23 5.59
N VAL A 58 -7.22 -16.52 4.35
CA VAL A 58 -7.90 -17.77 4.02
C VAL A 58 -6.94 -18.94 4.29
N PRO A 59 -7.40 -20.02 4.95
CA PRO A 59 -6.56 -21.19 5.19
C PRO A 59 -6.17 -21.83 3.86
N THR A 60 -4.87 -21.93 3.61
CA THR A 60 -4.30 -22.60 2.42
C THR A 60 -4.13 -24.11 2.63
N THR A 61 -4.27 -24.57 3.87
CA THR A 61 -4.06 -25.97 4.26
C THR A 61 -5.11 -26.39 5.29
N TYR A 62 -5.25 -27.70 5.48
CA TYR A 62 -6.15 -28.24 6.49
C TYR A 62 -5.75 -27.70 7.89
N PRO A 63 -6.66 -27.08 8.64
CA PRO A 63 -6.33 -26.48 9.93
C PRO A 63 -6.10 -27.57 10.98
N VAL A 64 -4.84 -28.01 11.12
CA VAL A 64 -4.46 -28.97 12.14
C VAL A 64 -4.40 -28.28 13.50
N PRO A 65 -5.14 -28.74 14.52
CA PRO A 65 -5.10 -28.14 15.84
C PRO A 65 -3.73 -28.38 16.50
N LYS A 66 -3.15 -27.33 17.11
CA LYS A 66 -1.90 -27.40 17.87
C LYS A 66 -2.11 -28.02 19.26
N ARG A 67 -2.56 -29.28 19.30
CA ARG A 67 -2.81 -30.02 20.54
C ARG A 67 -2.26 -31.44 20.44
N PRO A 68 -1.86 -32.06 21.58
CA PRO A 68 -1.49 -33.47 21.58
C PRO A 68 -2.67 -34.35 21.15
N ARG A 69 -2.34 -35.54 20.64
CA ARG A 69 -3.35 -36.55 20.28
C ARG A 69 -4.15 -36.92 21.51
N ARG A 70 -5.47 -36.98 21.35
CA ARG A 70 -6.39 -37.47 22.38
C ARG A 70 -6.92 -38.83 21.90
N PRO A 71 -6.91 -39.88 22.74
CA PRO A 71 -7.56 -41.13 22.39
C PRO A 71 -9.05 -40.86 22.18
N VAL A 72 -9.60 -41.40 21.09
CA VAL A 72 -11.01 -41.33 20.72
C VAL A 72 -11.59 -42.73 20.75
N GLN A 73 -12.88 -42.86 21.08
CA GLN A 73 -13.62 -44.12 21.09
C GLN A 73 -14.94 -43.96 20.31
N GLY A 74 -15.48 -45.04 19.74
CA GLY A 74 -16.85 -45.08 19.18
C GLY A 74 -16.99 -45.51 17.72
N TYR A 75 -15.91 -45.90 17.05
CA TYR A 75 -15.90 -46.43 15.67
C TYR A 75 -14.90 -47.57 15.52
N GLU A 76 -14.73 -48.36 16.58
CA GLU A 76 -13.92 -49.57 16.55
C GLU A 76 -14.62 -50.63 15.68
N ASP A 77 -13.90 -51.20 14.72
CA ASP A 77 -14.35 -52.37 13.96
C ASP A 77 -14.35 -53.58 14.91
N GLU A 78 -15.48 -54.29 15.06
CA GLU A 78 -15.56 -55.53 15.85
C GLU A 78 -14.53 -56.58 15.41
#